data_AF-A0A1F7QRK8-F1
#
_entry.id   AF-A0A1F7QRK8-F1
#
_cell.length_a   1.000
_cell.length_b   1.000
_cell.length_c   1.000
_cell.angle_alpha   90.00
_cell.angle_beta   90.00
_cell.angle_gamma   90.00
#
_symmetry.space_group_name_H-M   'P 1'
#
loop_
_entity.id
_entity.type
_entity.pdbx_description
1 polymer ?
#
loop_
_entity_poly.entity_id
_entity_poly.type
_entity_poly.pdbx_seq_one_letter_code
_entity_poly.pdbx_strand_id
1 'polypeptide(L)' 'MKKANTEQRQRSISAAIGSVRAEGLMPSVKTQKRLQDYANGKITASELRRVTVQEMKQSNRRTTIAE' A
#
# COMPACT_ATOMS: atom_id res chain seq x y z
N MET A 1 15.51 3.84 -15.31
CA MET A 1 14.40 4.56 -14.63
C MET A 1 14.95 5.87 -14.07
N LYS A 2 14.34 7.03 -14.38
CA LYS A 2 14.87 8.34 -13.96
C LYS A 2 14.68 8.53 -12.43
N LYS A 3 15.75 8.89 -11.71
CA LYS A 3 15.78 9.11 -10.24
C LYS A 3 14.62 9.99 -9.72
N ALA A 4 14.20 10.98 -10.52
CA ALA A 4 13.06 11.85 -10.22
C ALA A 4 11.74 11.11 -9.94
N ASN A 5 11.52 9.93 -10.55
CA ASN A 5 10.30 9.14 -10.34
C ASN A 5 10.29 8.44 -8.97
N THR A 6 11.45 7.99 -8.50
CA THR A 6 11.60 7.31 -7.19
C THR A 6 11.32 8.27 -6.05
N GLU A 7 11.90 9.48 -6.07
CA GLU A 7 11.67 10.49 -5.03
C GLU A 7 10.21 10.93 -4.97
N GLN A 8 9.56 11.13 -6.12
CA GLN A 8 8.16 11.49 -6.18
C GLN A 8 7.26 10.39 -5.58
N ARG A 9 7.56 9.12 -5.86
CA ARG A 9 6.84 7.99 -5.23
C ARG A 9 7.06 7.93 -3.73
N GLN A 10 8.30 8.11 -3.26
CA GLN A 10 8.61 8.14 -1.83
C GLN A 10 7.84 9.23 -1.10
N ARG A 11 7.82 10.47 -1.64
CA ARG A 11 7.03 11.57 -1.06
C ARG A 11 5.54 11.24 -0.99
N SER A 12 5.00 10.67 -2.07
CA SER A 12 3.58 10.29 -2.13
C SER A 12 3.22 9.22 -1.09
N ILE A 13 4.10 8.23 -0.89
CA ILE A 13 3.92 7.19 0.12
C ILE A 13 4.01 7.76 1.54
N SER A 14 5.00 8.61 1.81
CA SER A 14 5.15 9.24 3.12
C SER A 14 3.91 10.06 3.50
N ALA A 15 3.35 10.82 2.55
CA ALA A 15 2.12 11.56 2.75
C ALA A 15 0.93 10.63 3.06
N ALA A 16 0.76 9.56 2.28
CA ALA A 16 -0.33 8.59 2.50
C ALA A 16 -0.20 7.82 3.83
N ILE A 17 1.02 7.44 4.24
CA ILE A 17 1.24 6.84 5.55
C ILE A 17 0.96 7.85 6.67
N GLY A 18 1.36 9.11 6.47
CA GLY A 18 1.10 10.20 7.39
C GLY A 18 -0.38 10.43 7.63
N SER A 19 -1.20 10.43 6.57
CA SER A 19 -2.66 10.61 6.69
C SER A 19 -3.30 9.45 7.46
N VAL A 20 -2.90 8.21 7.20
CA VAL A 20 -3.41 7.04 7.94
C VAL A 20 -3.05 7.12 9.43
N ARG A 21 -1.81 7.52 9.75
CA ARG A 21 -1.39 7.70 11.15
C ARG A 21 -2.11 8.85 11.84
N ALA A 22 -2.45 9.91 11.11
CA ALA A 22 -3.22 11.03 11.64
C ALA A 22 -4.63 10.60 12.09
N GLU A 23 -5.19 9.54 11.50
CA GLU A 23 -6.44 8.91 11.94
C GLU A 23 -6.24 7.90 13.09
N GLY A 24 -5.04 7.80 13.66
CA GLY A 24 -4.73 6.83 14.73
C GLY A 24 -4.57 5.39 14.23
N LEU A 25 -4.55 5.18 12.92
CA LEU A 25 -4.39 3.86 12.31
C LEU A 25 -2.92 3.57 11.97
N MET A 26 -2.55 2.29 11.93
CA MET A 26 -1.24 1.86 11.45
C MET A 26 -1.38 0.90 10.27
N PRO A 27 -0.74 1.20 9.13
CA PRO A 27 -0.65 0.24 8.04
C PRO A 27 0.13 -0.99 8.50
N SER A 28 -0.32 -2.18 8.09
CA SER A 28 0.40 -3.43 8.39
C SER A 28 1.83 -3.42 7.85
N VAL A 29 2.73 -4.18 8.47
CA VAL A 29 4.13 -4.35 7.99
C VAL A 29 4.16 -4.81 6.52
N LYS A 30 3.23 -5.70 6.13
CA LYS A 30 3.09 -6.18 4.75
C LYS A 30 2.73 -5.06 3.78
N THR A 31 1.81 -4.19 4.17
CA THR A 31 1.42 -3.00 3.40
C THR A 31 2.59 -2.05 3.24
N GLN A 32 3.31 -1.74 4.33
CA GLN A 32 4.46 -0.84 4.30
C GLN A 32 5.57 -1.35 3.37
N LYS A 33 5.91 -2.64 3.46
CA LYS A 33 6.90 -3.27 2.58
C LYS A 33 6.51 -3.15 1.11
N ARG A 34 5.24 -3.40 0.78
CA ARG A 34 4.76 -3.33 -0.61
C ARG A 34 4.77 -1.91 -1.16
N LEU A 35 4.41 -0.91 -0.35
CA LEU A 35 4.55 0.50 -0.73
C LEU A 35 6.03 0.84 -1.01
N GLN A 36 6.95 0.36 -0.18
CA GLN A 36 8.39 0.56 -0.41
C GLN A 36 8.87 -0.11 -1.71
N ASP A 37 8.40 -1.32 -2.02
CA ASP A 37 8.73 -2.00 -3.27
C ASP A 37 8.20 -1.21 -4.49
N TYR A 38 7.02 -0.59 -4.40
CA TYR A 38 6.51 0.32 -5.42
C TYR A 38 7.37 1.59 -5.55
N ALA A 39 7.75 2.18 -4.41
CA ALA A 39 8.62 3.36 -4.36
C ALA A 39 9.95 3.11 -5.09
N ASN A 40 10.54 1.95 -4.83
CA ASN A 40 11.81 1.51 -5.41
C ASN A 40 11.68 1.01 -6.86
N GLY A 41 10.46 0.99 -7.41
CA GLY A 41 10.21 0.55 -8.79
C GLY A 41 10.29 -0.96 -9.00
N LYS A 42 10.32 -1.76 -7.92
CA LYS A 42 10.31 -3.23 -8.00
C LYS A 42 8.96 -3.78 -8.44
N ILE A 43 7.88 -3.05 -8.14
CA ILE A 43 6.53 -3.33 -8.63
C ILE A 43 5.93 -2.08 -9.27
N THR A 44 4.98 -2.29 -10.18
CA THR A 44 4.20 -1.25 -10.82
C THR A 44 3.00 -0.81 -9.95
N ALA A 45 2.41 0.34 -10.28
CA ALA A 45 1.18 0.80 -9.63
C ALA A 45 0.01 -0.17 -9.87
N SER A 46 -0.05 -0.81 -11.05
CA SER A 46 -1.09 -1.79 -11.39
C SER A 46 -1.01 -3.03 -10.51
N GLU A 47 0.20 -3.56 -10.29
CA GLU A 47 0.44 -4.69 -9.40
C GLU A 47 0.10 -4.33 -7.95
N LEU A 48 0.55 -3.17 -7.47
CA LEU A 48 0.21 -2.68 -6.13
C LEU A 48 -1.32 -2.64 -5.94
N ARG A 49 -2.05 -2.03 -6.88
CA ARG A 49 -3.51 -1.93 -6.84
C ARG A 49 -4.18 -3.30 -6.83
N ARG A 50 -3.76 -4.20 -7.72
CA ARG A 50 -4.32 -5.56 -7.84
C ARG A 50 -4.23 -6.31 -6.52
N VAL A 51 -3.05 -6.31 -5.88
CA VAL A 51 -2.89 -7.07 -4.63
C VAL A 51 -3.67 -6.44 -3.48
N THR A 52 -3.67 -5.11 -3.36
CA THR A 52 -4.47 -4.41 -2.34
C THR A 52 -5.96 -4.74 -2.46
N VAL A 53 -6.51 -4.70 -3.68
CA VAL A 53 -7.93 -5.05 -3.92
C VAL A 53 -8.22 -6.52 -3.60
N GLN A 54 -7.30 -7.44 -3.91
CA GLN A 54 -7.48 -8.85 -3.56
C GLN A 54 -7.46 -9.10 -2.05
N GLU A 55 -6.56 -8.43 -1.32
CA GLU A 55 -6.51 -8.51 0.15
C GLU A 55 -7.81 -7.98 0.78
N MET A 56 -8.34 -6.85 0.29
CA MET A 56 -9.64 -6.34 0.74
C MET A 56 -10.78 -7.33 0.50
N LYS A 57 -10.83 -7.97 -0.69
CA LYS A 57 -11.84 -8.99 -1.00
C LYS A 57 -11.73 -10.20 -0.07
N GLN A 58 -10.51 -10.62 0.28
CA GLN A 58 -10.29 -11.74 1.20
C GLN A 58 -10.70 -11.39 2.63
N SER A 59 -10.37 -10.19 3.10
CA SER A 59 -10.80 -9.70 4.41
C SER A 59 -12.32 -9.66 4.51
N ASN A 60 -13.02 -9.09 3.52
CA ASN A 60 -14.48 -9.02 3.52
C ASN A 60 -15.12 -10.41 3.54
N ARG A 61 -14.60 -11.35 2.73
CA ARG A 61 -15.11 -12.73 2.72
C ARG A 61 -14.97 -13.40 4.07
N ARG A 62 -13.86 -13.20 4.79
CA ARG A 62 -13.64 -13.80 6.12
C ARG A 62 -14.63 -13.30 7.16
N THR A 63 -15.06 -12.04 7.06
CA THR A 63 -16.08 -11.48 7.96
C THR A 63 -17.46 -12.09 7.71
N THR A 64 -17.78 -12.46 6.46
CA THR A 64 -19.11 -12.99 6.09
C THR A 64 -19.34 -14.47 6.44
N ILE A 65 -18.31 -15.23 6.83
CA ILE A 65 -18.43 -16.67 7.15
C ILE A 65 -18.43 -16.92 8.67
N ALA A 66 -18.29 -15.88 9.48
CA ALA A 66 -18.19 -15.97 10.94
C ALA A 66 -19.51 -15.62 11.65
N GLU A 67 -20.63 -15.58 10.92
CA GLU A 67 -21.99 -15.34 11.42
C GLU A 67 -22.83 -16.62 11.38
#